data_AF-A0A847GWA8-F1
#
_entry.id   AF-A0A847GWA8-F1
#
_cell.length_a   1.000
_cell.length_b   1.000
_cell.length_c   1.000
_cell.angle_alpha   90.00
_cell.angle_beta   90.00
_cell.angle_gamma   90.00
#
_symmetry.space_group_name_H-M   'P 1'
#
loop_
_entity.id
_entity.type
_entity.pdbx_description
1 polymer ?
#
loop_
_entity_poly.entity_id
_entity_poly.type
_entity_poly.pdbx_seq_one_letter_code
_entity_poly.pdbx_strand_id
1 'polypeptide(L)' 'MKGPPLGETVLDRVHQAMILFAAGRTEAIKRFLVEDGAGADARFWKLAQSLSALYPKDTDEKRWVDGVLARKKGWGF' A
#
# COMPACT_ATOMS: atom_id res chain seq x y z
N MET A 1 -6.77 14.58 -12.60
CA MET A 1 -7.46 13.30 -12.87
C MET A 1 -7.79 12.63 -11.55
N LYS A 2 -9.00 12.07 -11.41
CA LYS A 2 -9.34 11.19 -10.28
C LYS A 2 -8.74 9.81 -10.59
N GLY A 3 -8.05 9.19 -9.62
CA GLY A 3 -7.50 7.84 -9.79
C GLY A 3 -8.61 6.79 -9.94
N PRO A 4 -8.26 5.52 -10.26
CA PRO A 4 -9.22 4.43 -10.19
C PRO A 4 -9.83 4.33 -8.79
N PRO A 5 -11.07 3.81 -8.65
CA PRO A 5 -11.69 3.65 -7.34
C PRO A 5 -10.86 2.71 -6.43
N LEU A 6 -11.14 2.77 -5.13
CA LEU A 6 -10.60 1.79 -4.19
C LEU A 6 -10.96 0.38 -4.65
N GLY A 7 -10.00 -0.53 -4.52
CA GLY A 7 -10.23 -1.96 -4.70
C GLY A 7 -11.33 -2.47 -3.77
N GLU A 8 -12.05 -3.50 -4.23
CA GLU A 8 -13.19 -4.07 -3.52
C GLU A 8 -12.75 -4.73 -2.21
N THR A 9 -11.69 -5.53 -2.29
CA THR A 9 -11.11 -6.24 -1.13
C THR A 9 -9.94 -5.48 -0.51
N VAL A 10 -9.57 -5.88 0.71
CA VAL A 10 -8.34 -5.38 1.37
C VAL A 10 -7.10 -5.76 0.56
N LEU A 11 -7.09 -6.94 -0.09
CA LEU A 11 -5.99 -7.40 -0.93
C LEU A 11 -5.80 -6.50 -2.16
N ASP A 12 -6.90 -6.12 -2.82
CA ASP A 12 -6.87 -5.24 -3.99
C ASP A 12 -6.27 -3.89 -3.62
N ARG A 13 -6.67 -3.34 -2.47
CA ARG A 13 -6.15 -2.05 -1.99
C ARG A 13 -4.65 -2.13 -1.68
N VAL A 14 -4.19 -3.21 -1.04
CA VAL A 14 -2.76 -3.42 -0.78
C VAL A 14 -1.98 -3.50 -2.09
N HIS A 15 -2.49 -4.25 -3.07
CA HIS A 15 -1.87 -4.35 -4.39
C HIS A 15 -1.86 -3.01 -5.14
N GLN A 16 -2.94 -2.23 -5.08
CA GLN A 16 -2.97 -0.88 -5.66
C GLN A 16 -1.88 0.01 -5.05
N ALA A 17 -1.71 -0.01 -3.72
CA ALA A 17 -0.63 0.73 -3.07
C ALA A 17 0.76 0.26 -3.52
N MET A 18 0.95 -1.07 -3.68
CA MET A 18 2.21 -1.64 -4.18
C MET A 18 2.52 -1.17 -5.60
N ILE A 19 1.52 -1.15 -6.50
CA ILE A 19 1.68 -0.67 -7.89
C ILE A 19 2.03 0.83 -7.90
N LEU A 20 1.34 1.64 -7.09
CA LEU A 20 1.64 3.07 -6.99
C LEU A 20 3.06 3.31 -6.45
N PHE A 21 3.54 2.44 -5.54
CA PHE A 21 4.91 2.49 -5.03
C PHE A 21 5.92 2.10 -6.10
N ALA A 22 5.69 0.99 -6.80
CA ALA A 22 6.52 0.52 -7.89
C ALA A 22 6.69 1.59 -8.99
N ALA A 23 5.62 2.35 -9.26
CA ALA A 23 5.60 3.43 -10.23
C ALA A 23 6.24 4.75 -9.72
N GLY A 24 6.75 4.81 -8.49
CA GLY A 24 7.35 6.02 -7.90
C GLY A 24 6.35 7.16 -7.65
N ARG A 25 5.05 6.88 -7.61
CA ARG A 25 3.99 7.90 -7.54
C ARG A 25 3.65 8.28 -6.09
N THR A 26 4.60 8.89 -5.39
CA THR A 26 4.48 9.21 -3.95
C THR A 26 3.22 10.01 -3.61
N GLU A 27 2.90 11.06 -4.36
CA GLU A 27 1.68 11.87 -4.13
C GLU A 27 0.38 11.05 -4.36
N ALA A 28 0.38 10.15 -5.35
CA ALA A 28 -0.77 9.30 -5.60
C ALA A 28 -0.96 8.26 -4.48
N ILE A 29 0.13 7.73 -3.90
CA ILE A 29 0.05 6.88 -2.70
C ILE A 29 -0.53 7.67 -1.54
N LYS A 30 -0.06 8.92 -1.32
CA LYS A 30 -0.53 9.75 -0.21
C LYS A 30 -2.03 9.98 -0.29
N ARG A 31 -2.50 10.39 -1.46
CA ARG A 31 -3.93 10.51 -1.73
C ARG A 31 -4.66 9.18 -1.49
N PHE A 32 -4.19 8.09 -2.08
CA PHE A 32 -4.86 6.78 -1.97
C PHE A 32 -4.98 6.29 -0.53
N LEU A 33 -3.90 6.40 0.26
CA LEU A 33 -3.88 5.93 1.64
C LEU A 33 -4.60 6.88 2.60
N VAL A 34 -4.46 8.20 2.42
CA VAL A 34 -4.96 9.21 3.36
C VAL A 34 -6.33 9.75 2.93
N GLU A 35 -6.42 10.31 1.74
CA GLU A 35 -7.61 11.04 1.27
C GLU A 35 -8.72 10.08 0.83
N ASP A 36 -8.36 9.05 0.04
CA ASP A 36 -9.31 8.03 -0.41
C ASP A 36 -9.59 6.99 0.70
N GLY A 37 -8.84 7.02 1.81
CA GLY A 37 -9.13 6.29 3.04
C GLY A 37 -8.67 4.83 3.09
N ALA A 38 -7.85 4.36 2.13
CA ALA A 38 -7.38 2.97 2.13
C ALA A 38 -6.54 2.63 3.38
N GLY A 39 -5.77 3.59 3.90
CA GLY A 39 -4.93 3.43 5.09
C GLY A 39 -5.67 3.51 6.42
N ALA A 40 -6.94 3.93 6.43
CA ALA A 40 -7.76 3.99 7.64
C ALA A 40 -8.22 2.61 8.14
N ASP A 41 -8.22 1.59 7.27
CA ASP A 41 -8.58 0.22 7.62
C ASP A 41 -7.39 -0.53 8.22
N ALA A 42 -7.44 -0.86 9.51
CA ALA A 42 -6.37 -1.61 10.18
C ALA A 42 -6.05 -2.96 9.50
N ARG A 43 -7.03 -3.58 8.81
CA ARG A 43 -6.84 -4.85 8.08
C ARG A 43 -5.89 -4.68 6.91
N PHE A 44 -5.82 -3.49 6.29
CA PHE A 44 -4.86 -3.16 5.24
C PHE A 44 -3.44 -3.38 5.74
N TRP A 45 -3.10 -2.76 6.88
CA TRP A 45 -1.76 -2.84 7.44
C TRP A 45 -1.41 -4.23 7.93
N LYS A 46 -2.38 -4.94 8.53
CA LYS A 46 -2.20 -6.33 8.94
C LYS A 46 -1.89 -7.23 7.74
N LEU A 47 -2.64 -7.08 6.65
CA LEU A 47 -2.42 -7.87 5.43
C LEU A 47 -1.08 -7.53 4.77
N ALA A 48 -0.74 -6.24 4.62
CA ALA A 48 0.55 -5.81 4.10
C ALA A 48 1.73 -6.38 4.91
N GLN A 49 1.61 -6.39 6.24
CA GLN A 49 2.61 -6.98 7.12
C GLN A 49 2.74 -8.50 6.94
N SER A 50 1.62 -9.21 6.78
CA SER A 50 1.63 -10.65 6.47
C SER A 50 2.29 -10.95 5.14
N LEU A 51 1.94 -10.19 4.08
CA LEU A 51 2.55 -10.35 2.76
C LEU A 51 4.06 -10.07 2.78
N SER A 52 4.48 -9.00 3.49
CA SER A 52 5.88 -8.69 3.72
C SER A 52 6.66 -9.84 4.38
N ALA A 53 6.04 -10.59 5.30
CA ALA A 53 6.68 -11.74 5.94
C ALA A 53 6.73 -12.99 5.05
N LEU A 54 5.84 -13.09 4.05
CA LEU A 54 5.71 -14.25 3.17
C LEU A 54 6.48 -14.10 1.86
N TYR A 55 6.70 -12.87 1.36
CA TYR A 55 7.46 -12.68 0.13
C TYR A 55 8.95 -13.00 0.32
N PRO A 56 9.59 -13.69 -0.65
CA PRO A 56 11.03 -13.90 -0.61
C PRO A 56 11.78 -12.57 -0.64
N LYS A 57 12.96 -12.53 0.01
CA LYS A 57 13.70 -11.29 0.26
C LYS A 57 14.09 -10.52 -1.00
N ASP A 58 14.38 -11.24 -2.08
CA ASP A 58 14.96 -10.69 -3.30
C ASP A 58 13.92 -10.41 -4.39
N THR A 59 12.62 -10.34 -4.03
CA THR A 59 11.56 -10.03 -5.00
C THR A 59 11.14 -8.56 -4.96
N ASP A 60 10.66 -8.09 -6.09
CA ASP A 60 10.11 -6.74 -6.21
C ASP A 60 8.88 -6.56 -5.32
N GLU A 61 8.01 -7.57 -5.20
CA GLU A 61 6.83 -7.53 -4.35
C GLU A 61 7.21 -7.30 -2.88
N LYS A 62 8.27 -7.94 -2.40
CA LYS A 62 8.82 -7.70 -1.06
C LYS A 62 9.23 -6.24 -0.88
N ARG A 63 10.02 -5.71 -1.82
CA ARG A 63 10.47 -4.32 -1.82
C ARG A 63 9.28 -3.34 -1.85
N TRP A 64 8.25 -3.64 -2.64
CA TRP A 64 7.09 -2.76 -2.79
C TRP A 64 6.23 -2.73 -1.52
N VAL A 65 5.91 -3.89 -0.94
CA VAL A 65 5.09 -3.94 0.28
C VAL A 65 5.83 -3.32 1.48
N ASP A 66 7.14 -3.53 1.59
CA ASP A 66 7.96 -2.88 2.62
C ASP A 66 7.99 -1.36 2.45
N GLY A 67 8.07 -0.90 1.19
CA GLY A 67 7.96 0.51 0.83
C GLY A 67 6.62 1.14 1.23
N VAL A 68 5.51 0.42 1.04
CA VAL A 68 4.18 0.83 1.49
C VAL A 68 4.11 0.87 3.02
N LEU A 69 4.60 -0.15 3.71
CA LEU A 69 4.64 -0.22 5.18
C LEU A 69 5.45 0.93 5.80
N ALA A 70 6.54 1.37 5.15
CA ALA A 70 7.31 2.52 5.59
C ALA A 70 6.50 3.83 5.59
N ARG A 71 5.47 3.95 4.72
CA ARG A 71 4.58 5.13 4.68
C ARG A 71 3.64 5.20 5.89
N LYS A 72 3.26 4.06 6.47
CA LYS A 72 2.44 4.02 7.69
C LYS A 72 3.02 4.91 8.79
N LYS A 73 4.31 4.71 9.10
CA LYS A 73 5.04 5.47 10.12
C LYS A 73 5.19 6.94 9.73
N GLY A 74 5.49 7.21 8.47
CA GLY A 74 5.75 8.57 7.99
C GLY A 74 4.52 9.48 7.94
N TRP A 75 3.31 8.90 7.86
CA TRP A 75 2.06 9.67 7.72
C TRP A 75 1.10 9.52 8.91
N GLY A 76 1.50 8.82 9.97
CA GLY A 76 0.79 8.84 11.26
C GLY A 76 -0.48 7.97 11.32
N PHE A 77 -0.50 6.84 10.62
CA PHE A 77 -1.56 5.82 10.73
C PHE A 77 -1.34 4.82 11.87
#